data_AF-E8N9R6-F1
#
_entry.id   AF-E8N9R6-F1
#
_cell.length_a   1.000
_cell.length_b   1.000
_cell.length_c   1.000
_cell.angle_alpha   90.00
_cell.angle_beta   90.00
_cell.angle_gamma   90.00
#
_symmetry.space_group_name_H-M   'P 1'
#
loop_
_entity.id
_entity.type
_entity.pdbx_description
1 polymer ?
#
loop_
_entity_poly.entity_id
_entity_poly.type
_entity_poly.pdbx_seq_one_letter_code
_entity_poly.pdbx_strand_id
1 'polypeptide(L)'
;MSTERDAAYAVVDELAEWSDWRPFFEVAEGAPMSPGVYQMRLRDDLIVYVGMAGERRGQGIRGRLSIYRRGKGAVSGFGEAALDRALADAGFIEEHLANVREGQPSRASVWAIDAIRRLDVEVRWTPCETAASALAVETAVVALLRTHGIWNRVASRAILTPASARAVAEQPIEDGAGGPTTVVALSGELGRDDGGKAVRRTLRQGFPDHVRHTSWDPLTPAHVAYVRSRLGGSRY
;
A
#
# COMPACT_ATOMS: atom_id res chain seq x y z
N MET A 1 26.13 -2.93 6.70
CA MET A 1 24.83 -2.60 6.06
C MET A 1 24.77 -2.98 4.59
N SER A 2 25.77 -2.68 3.74
CA SER A 2 25.73 -3.10 2.32
C SER A 2 25.59 -4.63 2.18
N THR A 3 26.44 -5.40 2.84
CA THR A 3 26.47 -6.88 2.71
C THR A 3 25.16 -7.58 3.10
N GLU A 4 24.44 -7.05 4.09
CA GLU A 4 23.15 -7.62 4.52
C GLU A 4 22.02 -7.30 3.54
N ARG A 5 22.02 -6.08 2.99
CA ARG A 5 21.10 -5.67 1.92
C ARG A 5 21.35 -6.47 0.65
N ASP A 6 22.61 -6.66 0.29
CA ASP A 6 23.00 -7.39 -0.91
C ASP A 6 22.58 -8.87 -0.79
N ALA A 7 22.69 -9.46 0.41
CA ALA A 7 22.16 -10.80 0.70
C ALA A 7 20.62 -10.85 0.61
N ALA A 8 19.92 -9.86 1.15
CA ALA A 8 18.47 -9.78 1.03
C ALA A 8 18.03 -9.64 -0.44
N TYR A 9 18.79 -8.91 -1.27
CA TYR A 9 18.51 -8.73 -2.69
C TYR A 9 18.71 -10.03 -3.46
N ALA A 10 19.76 -10.80 -3.15
CA ALA A 10 19.95 -12.12 -3.73
C ALA A 10 18.77 -13.06 -3.44
N VAL A 11 18.28 -13.08 -2.19
CA VAL A 11 17.08 -13.87 -1.84
C VAL A 11 15.86 -13.38 -2.61
N VAL A 12 15.70 -12.06 -2.78
CA VAL A 12 14.61 -11.50 -3.59
C VAL A 12 14.68 -11.95 -5.05
N ASP A 13 15.87 -12.01 -5.62
CA ASP A 13 16.09 -12.47 -6.99
C ASP A 13 15.75 -13.95 -7.16
N GLU A 14 15.93 -14.78 -6.12
CA GLU A 14 15.56 -16.20 -6.11
C GLU A 14 14.05 -16.46 -5.96
N LEU A 15 13.26 -15.48 -5.47
CA LEU A 15 11.83 -15.66 -5.22
C LEU A 15 10.98 -15.80 -6.49
N ALA A 16 11.47 -15.33 -7.64
CA ALA A 16 10.73 -15.33 -8.90
C ALA A 16 11.65 -15.09 -10.10
N GLU A 17 11.14 -15.35 -11.31
CA GLU A 17 11.81 -14.96 -12.55
C GLU A 17 11.49 -13.49 -12.87
N TRP A 18 12.41 -12.60 -12.49
CA TRP A 18 12.26 -11.17 -12.72
C TRP A 18 12.71 -10.76 -14.13
N SER A 19 12.00 -9.80 -14.72
CA SER A 19 12.52 -9.09 -15.89
C SER A 19 13.77 -8.29 -15.55
N ASP A 20 14.52 -7.88 -16.58
CA ASP A 20 15.58 -6.90 -16.43
C ASP A 20 15.06 -5.57 -15.85
N TRP A 21 15.93 -4.86 -15.15
CA TRP A 21 15.70 -3.49 -14.74
C TRP A 21 15.74 -2.56 -15.95
N ARG A 22 14.74 -1.70 -16.07
CA ARG A 22 14.62 -0.75 -17.19
C ARG A 22 14.02 0.58 -16.70
N PRO A 23 14.31 1.73 -17.36
CA PRO A 23 13.72 3.01 -16.98
C PRO A 23 12.18 2.99 -16.99
N PHE A 24 11.55 3.44 -15.90
CA PHE A 24 10.11 3.29 -15.69
C PHE A 24 9.26 3.84 -16.85
N PHE A 25 9.56 5.07 -17.31
CA PHE A 25 8.77 5.70 -18.37
C PHE A 25 8.95 5.07 -19.75
N GLU A 26 10.04 4.34 -19.98
CA GLU A 26 10.28 3.65 -21.25
C GLU A 26 9.46 2.37 -21.36
N VAL A 27 9.39 1.58 -20.29
CA VAL A 27 8.87 0.21 -20.37
C VAL A 27 7.50 0.00 -19.73
N ALA A 28 7.01 0.93 -18.91
CA ALA A 28 5.73 0.77 -18.19
C ALA A 28 4.50 0.61 -19.12
N GLU A 29 4.57 1.06 -20.37
CA GLU A 29 3.50 0.88 -21.35
C GLU A 29 3.45 -0.53 -21.94
N GLY A 30 4.61 -1.17 -22.11
CA GLY A 30 4.74 -2.53 -22.63
C GLY A 30 4.65 -3.62 -21.57
N ALA A 31 4.42 -3.26 -20.30
CA ALA A 31 4.35 -4.23 -19.22
C ALA A 31 3.22 -5.27 -19.44
N PRO A 32 3.33 -6.47 -18.84
CA PRO A 32 2.31 -7.52 -18.97
C PRO A 32 0.93 -7.10 -18.46
N MET A 33 -0.11 -7.59 -19.11
CA MET A 33 -1.51 -7.45 -18.68
C MET A 33 -1.96 -8.51 -17.67
N SER A 34 -1.07 -9.44 -17.32
CA SER A 34 -1.28 -10.48 -16.32
C SER A 34 -1.09 -9.96 -14.88
N PRO A 35 -1.62 -10.67 -13.87
CA PRO A 35 -1.23 -10.47 -12.49
C PRO A 35 0.29 -10.56 -12.31
N GLY A 36 0.80 -9.97 -11.25
CA GLY A 36 2.20 -10.10 -10.89
C GLY A 36 2.71 -9.03 -9.95
N VAL A 37 4.01 -9.04 -9.72
CA VAL A 37 4.71 -8.14 -8.81
C VAL A 37 5.67 -7.27 -9.60
N TYR A 38 5.77 -6.00 -9.23
CA TYR A 38 6.74 -5.06 -9.76
C TYR A 38 7.55 -4.45 -8.63
N GLN A 39 8.79 -4.13 -8.95
CA GLN A 39 9.71 -3.43 -8.06
C GLN A 39 10.15 -2.13 -8.71
N MET A 40 10.37 -1.09 -7.91
CA MET A 40 11.00 0.17 -8.32
C MET A 40 12.32 0.30 -7.58
N ARG A 41 13.36 0.74 -8.30
CA ARG A 41 14.64 1.11 -7.69
C ARG A 41 15.09 2.48 -8.15
N LEU A 42 15.92 3.12 -7.33
CA LEU A 42 16.69 4.29 -7.71
C LEU A 42 17.92 3.87 -8.53
N ARG A 43 18.58 4.83 -9.18
CA ARG A 43 19.79 4.59 -9.99
C ARG A 43 21.01 4.11 -9.19
N ASP A 44 21.00 4.26 -7.87
CA ASP A 44 22.03 3.73 -6.96
C ASP A 44 21.75 2.27 -6.54
N ASP A 45 20.93 1.58 -7.33
CA ASP A 45 20.47 0.20 -7.14
C ASP A 45 19.60 -0.04 -5.90
N LEU A 46 19.23 1.01 -5.15
CA LEU A 46 18.34 0.85 -4.00
C LEU A 46 16.91 0.54 -4.47
N ILE A 47 16.44 -0.69 -4.19
CA ILE A 47 15.01 -1.01 -4.30
C ILE A 47 14.26 -0.17 -3.27
N VAL A 48 13.32 0.64 -3.76
CA VAL A 48 12.56 1.59 -2.96
C VAL A 48 11.08 1.27 -2.87
N TYR A 49 10.54 0.43 -3.75
CA TYR A 49 9.13 0.09 -3.69
C TYR A 49 8.85 -1.27 -4.32
N VAL A 50 7.90 -1.99 -3.73
CA VAL A 50 7.39 -3.26 -4.24
C VAL A 50 5.87 -3.16 -4.29
N GLY A 51 5.25 -3.61 -5.38
CA GLY A 51 3.78 -3.65 -5.43
C GLY A 51 3.29 -4.82 -6.24
N MET A 52 2.07 -5.26 -5.93
CA MET A 52 1.37 -6.25 -6.73
C MET A 52 0.26 -5.63 -7.60
N ALA A 53 -0.06 -6.35 -8.66
CA ALA A 53 -1.27 -6.18 -9.44
C ALA A 53 -1.98 -7.53 -9.58
N GLY A 54 -3.28 -7.55 -9.27
CA GLY A 54 -4.14 -8.71 -9.55
C GLY A 54 -4.78 -8.64 -10.95
N GLU A 55 -5.79 -9.46 -11.19
CA GLU A 55 -6.50 -9.66 -12.47
C GLU A 55 -7.32 -8.45 -12.95
N ARG A 56 -7.16 -7.28 -12.32
CA ARG A 56 -7.95 -6.04 -12.49
C ARG A 56 -8.47 -5.82 -13.92
N ARG A 57 -9.68 -6.31 -14.22
CA ARG A 57 -10.29 -6.23 -15.57
C ARG A 57 -9.30 -6.58 -16.70
N GLY A 58 -8.42 -7.55 -16.47
CA GLY A 58 -7.37 -7.96 -17.42
C GLY A 58 -6.30 -6.92 -17.69
N GLN A 59 -6.08 -5.95 -16.80
CA GLN A 59 -5.05 -4.91 -16.98
C GLN A 59 -3.74 -5.21 -16.25
N GLY A 60 -3.77 -6.04 -15.20
CA GLY A 60 -2.57 -6.57 -14.55
C GLY A 60 -1.53 -5.52 -14.14
N ILE A 61 -0.26 -5.88 -14.26
CA ILE A 61 0.90 -5.01 -14.00
C ILE A 61 0.79 -3.72 -14.82
N ARG A 62 0.54 -3.81 -16.13
CA ARG A 62 0.40 -2.65 -17.04
C ARG A 62 -0.61 -1.63 -16.53
N GLY A 63 -1.78 -2.11 -16.10
CA GLY A 63 -2.85 -1.27 -15.55
C GLY A 63 -2.40 -0.54 -14.29
N ARG A 64 -1.66 -1.22 -13.42
CA ARG A 64 -1.11 -0.60 -12.21
C ARG A 64 -0.05 0.45 -12.55
N LEU A 65 0.91 0.12 -13.40
CA LEU A 65 1.97 1.06 -13.79
C LEU A 65 1.41 2.27 -14.55
N SER A 66 0.35 2.07 -15.35
CA SER A 66 -0.35 3.17 -16.04
C SER A 66 -0.98 4.19 -15.09
N ILE A 67 -1.39 3.79 -13.87
CA ILE A 67 -1.89 4.73 -12.86
C ILE A 67 -0.79 5.71 -12.45
N TYR A 68 0.43 5.22 -12.25
CA TYR A 68 1.58 6.07 -11.91
C TYR A 68 2.01 6.92 -13.11
N ARG A 69 2.14 6.32 -14.29
CA ARG A 69 2.53 7.01 -15.53
C ARG A 69 1.60 8.18 -15.89
N ARG A 70 0.32 8.08 -15.53
CA ARG A 70 -0.70 9.11 -15.79
C ARG A 70 -0.93 10.06 -14.61
N GLY A 71 -0.12 9.98 -13.55
CA GLY A 71 -0.24 10.82 -12.35
C GLY A 71 -1.50 10.57 -11.52
N LYS A 72 -2.22 9.45 -11.76
CA LYS A 72 -3.44 9.08 -11.04
C LYS A 72 -3.15 8.41 -9.69
N GLY A 73 -1.88 8.07 -9.44
CA GLY A 73 -1.42 7.44 -8.20
C GLY A 73 -0.94 8.41 -7.12
N ALA A 74 -1.18 9.71 -7.26
CA ALA A 74 -0.64 10.77 -6.39
C ALA A 74 -0.95 10.58 -4.89
N VAL A 75 -1.99 9.82 -4.55
CA VAL A 75 -2.46 9.58 -3.17
C VAL A 75 -2.50 8.09 -2.81
N SER A 76 -1.75 7.25 -3.53
CA SER A 76 -1.60 5.84 -3.15
C SER A 76 -0.29 5.20 -3.61
N GLY A 77 0.28 4.35 -2.76
CA GLY A 77 1.39 3.47 -3.10
C GLY A 77 2.63 4.24 -3.56
N PHE A 78 3.29 3.76 -4.62
CA PHE A 78 4.51 4.39 -5.13
C PHE A 78 4.33 5.86 -5.54
N GLY A 79 3.22 6.20 -6.21
CA GLY A 79 2.99 7.56 -6.68
C GLY A 79 2.86 8.59 -5.55
N GLU A 80 2.26 8.20 -4.43
CA GLU A 80 2.22 9.02 -3.21
C GLU A 80 3.60 9.12 -2.57
N ALA A 81 4.29 7.99 -2.40
CA ALA A 81 5.63 7.98 -1.82
C ALA A 81 6.65 8.82 -2.62
N ALA A 82 6.51 8.84 -3.95
CA ALA A 82 7.29 9.67 -4.84
C ALA A 82 6.92 11.15 -4.70
N LEU A 83 5.62 11.46 -4.66
CA LEU A 83 5.16 12.84 -4.50
C LEU A 83 5.54 13.43 -3.14
N ASP A 84 5.42 12.68 -2.04
CA ASP A 84 5.84 13.13 -0.70
C ASP A 84 7.31 13.55 -0.68
N ARG A 85 8.18 12.78 -1.36
CA ARG A 85 9.61 13.08 -1.47
C ARG A 85 9.87 14.31 -2.32
N ALA A 86 9.17 14.43 -3.45
CA ALA A 86 9.29 15.61 -4.30
C ALA A 86 8.81 16.87 -3.58
N LEU A 87 7.72 16.79 -2.80
CA LEU A 87 7.23 17.90 -2.00
C LEU A 87 8.16 18.30 -0.84
N ALA A 88 9.04 17.39 -0.41
CA ALA A 88 10.08 17.67 0.56
C ALA A 88 11.38 18.24 -0.07
N ASP A 89 11.47 18.30 -1.41
CA ASP A 89 12.59 18.85 -2.15
C ASP A 89 12.30 20.31 -2.55
N ALA A 90 13.08 21.26 -1.99
CA ALA A 90 12.92 22.68 -2.26
C ALA A 90 13.06 23.01 -3.76
N GLY A 91 13.98 22.37 -4.48
CA GLY A 91 14.19 22.62 -5.90
C GLY A 91 12.98 22.20 -6.74
N PHE A 92 12.34 21.08 -6.40
CA PHE A 92 11.09 20.66 -7.04
C PHE A 92 9.97 21.69 -6.82
N ILE A 93 9.83 22.21 -5.60
CA ILE A 93 8.82 23.23 -5.28
C ILE A 93 9.11 24.54 -6.01
N GLU A 94 10.38 24.96 -6.09
CA GLU A 94 10.80 26.17 -6.79
C GLU A 94 10.50 26.12 -8.28
N GLU A 95 10.80 25.00 -8.95
CA GLU A 95 10.47 24.77 -10.37
C GLU A 95 8.97 24.93 -10.63
N HIS A 96 8.13 24.29 -9.80
CA HIS A 96 6.68 24.39 -9.95
C HIS A 96 6.13 25.77 -9.57
N LEU A 97 6.73 26.45 -8.58
CA LEU A 97 6.36 27.81 -8.20
C LEU A 97 6.68 28.82 -9.30
N ALA A 98 7.80 28.65 -10.02
CA ALA A 98 8.13 29.46 -11.19
C ALA A 98 7.03 29.38 -12.26
N ASN A 99 6.59 28.16 -12.62
CA ASN A 99 5.50 27.96 -13.56
C ASN A 99 4.20 28.66 -13.12
N VAL A 100 3.87 28.60 -11.82
CA VAL A 100 2.68 29.30 -11.29
C VAL A 100 2.82 30.83 -11.41
N ARG A 101 4.00 31.39 -11.11
CA ARG A 101 4.28 32.82 -11.23
C ARG A 101 4.20 33.31 -12.67
N GLU A 102 4.55 32.47 -13.62
CA GLU A 102 4.44 32.73 -15.07
C GLU A 102 3.02 32.54 -15.63
N GLY A 103 2.04 32.25 -14.77
CA GLY A 103 0.65 32.02 -15.20
C GLY A 103 0.44 30.67 -15.88
N GLN A 104 1.33 29.70 -15.66
CA GLN A 104 1.28 28.34 -16.19
C GLN A 104 1.08 27.29 -15.07
N PRO A 105 0.02 27.37 -14.26
CA PRO A 105 -0.22 26.37 -13.22
C PRO A 105 -0.52 25.01 -13.86
N SER A 106 0.12 23.96 -13.35
CA SER A 106 -0.11 22.59 -13.81
C SER A 106 -1.03 21.83 -12.84
N ARG A 107 -1.70 20.79 -13.35
CA ARG A 107 -2.58 19.95 -12.52
C ARG A 107 -1.75 19.12 -11.53
N ALA A 108 -2.34 18.72 -10.41
CA ALA A 108 -1.71 17.79 -9.46
C ALA A 108 -1.23 16.47 -10.10
N SER A 109 -1.91 15.98 -11.14
CA SER A 109 -1.43 14.80 -11.90
C SER A 109 -0.11 15.04 -12.62
N VAL A 110 0.17 16.27 -13.05
CA VAL A 110 1.45 16.65 -13.67
C VAL A 110 2.54 16.65 -12.60
N TRP A 111 2.28 17.26 -11.44
CA TRP A 111 3.21 17.23 -10.30
C TRP A 111 3.56 15.79 -9.88
N ALA A 112 2.57 14.89 -9.85
CA ALA A 112 2.81 13.49 -9.53
C ALA A 112 3.64 12.75 -10.61
N ILE A 113 3.50 13.12 -11.88
CA ILE A 113 4.35 12.58 -12.97
C ILE A 113 5.77 13.12 -12.83
N ASP A 114 5.92 14.42 -12.61
CA ASP A 114 7.21 15.08 -12.50
C ASP A 114 7.98 14.62 -11.26
N ALA A 115 7.29 14.33 -10.15
CA ALA A 115 7.87 13.69 -8.98
C ALA A 115 8.52 12.34 -9.31
N ILE A 116 7.85 11.49 -10.11
CA ILE A 116 8.43 10.19 -10.53
C ILE A 116 9.58 10.40 -11.52
N ARG A 117 9.48 11.39 -12.43
CA ARG A 117 10.56 11.71 -13.37
C ARG A 117 11.82 12.18 -12.65
N ARG A 118 11.68 13.04 -11.65
CA ARG A 118 12.78 13.55 -10.86
C ARG A 118 13.54 12.46 -10.12
N LEU A 119 12.83 11.42 -9.66
CA LEU A 119 13.45 10.26 -9.02
C LEU A 119 14.18 9.32 -9.98
N ASP A 120 13.88 9.43 -11.28
CA ASP A 120 14.54 8.67 -12.35
C ASP A 120 14.64 7.16 -12.06
N VAL A 121 13.51 6.59 -11.63
CA VAL A 121 13.44 5.19 -11.18
C VAL A 121 13.47 4.20 -12.32
N GLU A 122 14.06 3.05 -12.03
CA GLU A 122 13.94 1.86 -12.85
C GLU A 122 12.88 0.91 -12.29
N VAL A 123 12.28 0.12 -13.16
CA VAL A 123 11.25 -0.86 -12.84
C VAL A 123 11.65 -2.23 -13.38
N ARG A 124 11.30 -3.27 -12.64
CA ARG A 124 11.22 -4.65 -13.13
C ARG A 124 9.96 -5.33 -12.62
N TRP A 125 9.61 -6.46 -13.20
CA TRP A 125 8.43 -7.23 -12.79
C TRP A 125 8.59 -8.73 -12.99
N THR A 126 7.77 -9.49 -12.28
CA THR A 126 7.52 -10.91 -12.52
C THR A 126 6.02 -11.10 -12.74
N PRO A 127 5.59 -11.69 -13.86
CA PRO A 127 4.23 -12.18 -14.01
C PRO A 127 3.93 -13.27 -12.97
N CYS A 128 2.66 -13.39 -12.60
CA CYS A 128 2.16 -14.48 -11.77
C CYS A 128 0.87 -15.02 -12.37
N GLU A 129 0.57 -16.29 -12.12
CA GLU A 129 -0.66 -16.92 -12.61
C GLU A 129 -1.93 -16.28 -12.01
N THR A 130 -1.86 -15.87 -10.74
CA THR A 130 -3.01 -15.35 -10.00
C THR A 130 -2.61 -14.16 -9.13
N ALA A 131 -3.60 -13.39 -8.70
CA ALA A 131 -3.41 -12.34 -7.70
C ALA A 131 -2.96 -12.90 -6.34
N ALA A 132 -3.35 -14.14 -6.01
CA ALA A 132 -2.92 -14.79 -4.78
C ALA A 132 -1.41 -15.09 -4.81
N SER A 133 -0.88 -15.63 -5.93
CA SER A 133 0.56 -15.85 -6.07
C SER A 133 1.32 -14.53 -6.17
N ALA A 134 0.78 -13.51 -6.85
CA ALA A 134 1.37 -12.17 -6.84
C ALA A 134 1.43 -11.56 -5.42
N LEU A 135 0.37 -11.73 -4.63
CA LEU A 135 0.34 -11.26 -3.24
C LEU A 135 1.36 -12.01 -2.36
N ALA A 136 1.51 -13.32 -2.54
CA ALA A 136 2.48 -14.12 -1.81
C ALA A 136 3.91 -13.65 -2.08
N VAL A 137 4.28 -13.46 -3.35
CA VAL A 137 5.59 -12.95 -3.76
C VAL A 137 5.82 -11.53 -3.22
N GLU A 138 4.87 -10.62 -3.40
CA GLU A 138 4.99 -9.25 -2.88
C GLU A 138 5.16 -9.23 -1.36
N THR A 139 4.41 -10.07 -0.64
CA THR A 139 4.51 -10.17 0.82
C THR A 139 5.89 -10.66 1.25
N ALA A 140 6.44 -11.68 0.58
CA ALA A 140 7.78 -12.21 0.86
C ALA A 140 8.87 -11.16 0.60
N VAL A 141 8.83 -10.49 -0.57
CA VAL A 141 9.79 -9.43 -0.92
C VAL A 141 9.70 -8.26 0.07
N VAL A 142 8.49 -7.79 0.39
CA VAL A 142 8.31 -6.68 1.35
C VAL A 142 8.79 -7.07 2.75
N ALA A 143 8.60 -8.32 3.18
CA ALA A 143 9.09 -8.79 4.47
C ALA A 143 10.62 -8.76 4.53
N LEU A 144 11.29 -9.25 3.50
CA LEU A 144 12.76 -9.23 3.38
C LEU A 144 13.31 -7.80 3.34
N LEU A 145 12.67 -6.92 2.56
CA LEU A 145 13.20 -5.58 2.29
C LEU A 145 12.79 -4.50 3.30
N ARG A 146 11.94 -4.84 4.28
CA ARG A 146 11.36 -3.85 5.22
C ARG A 146 12.42 -3.10 6.01
N THR A 147 13.45 -3.78 6.47
CA THR A 147 14.56 -3.21 7.24
C THR A 147 15.57 -2.46 6.37
N HIS A 148 15.41 -2.51 5.05
CA HIS A 148 16.34 -1.93 4.07
C HIS A 148 15.81 -0.63 3.44
N GLY A 149 14.83 0.03 4.05
CA GLY A 149 14.43 1.39 3.70
C GLY A 149 13.47 1.52 2.51
N ILE A 150 12.74 0.46 2.17
CA ILE A 150 11.67 0.55 1.15
C ILE A 150 10.55 1.50 1.61
N TRP A 151 9.93 2.16 0.63
CA TRP A 151 8.89 3.17 0.82
C TRP A 151 7.48 2.57 0.86
N ASN A 152 7.38 1.25 0.81
CA ASN A 152 6.14 0.56 1.12
C ASN A 152 5.66 1.02 2.49
N ARG A 153 4.65 1.89 2.50
CA ARG A 153 3.97 2.21 3.74
C ARG A 153 3.45 0.90 4.31
N VAL A 154 3.65 0.74 5.61
CA VAL A 154 2.97 -0.30 6.36
C VAL A 154 1.48 0.06 6.33
N ALA A 155 0.79 -0.28 5.23
CA ALA A 155 -0.53 -0.83 5.39
C ALA A 155 -0.28 -1.96 6.38
N SER A 156 -0.85 -1.83 7.56
CA SER A 156 -0.74 -2.78 8.65
C SER A 156 -1.31 -4.14 8.24
N ARG A 157 -0.60 -4.80 7.34
CA ARG A 157 -0.77 -6.17 6.89
C ARG A 157 -0.05 -6.98 7.96
N ALA A 158 -0.83 -7.34 8.96
CA ALA A 158 -0.44 -8.38 9.87
C ALA A 158 -0.04 -9.59 9.03
N ILE A 159 1.15 -10.10 9.30
CA ILE A 159 1.59 -11.41 8.84
C ILE A 159 0.51 -12.38 9.33
N LEU A 160 -0.33 -12.86 8.42
CA LEU A 160 -1.16 -14.04 8.70
C LEU A 160 -0.25 -15.24 8.53
N THR A 161 0.51 -15.57 9.57
CA THR A 161 0.96 -16.94 9.76
C THR A 161 -0.25 -17.78 10.17
N PRO A 162 -0.44 -18.98 9.60
CA PRO A 162 -1.53 -19.90 9.97
C PRO A 162 -1.58 -20.23 11.47
N ALA A 163 -0.45 -20.08 12.18
CA ALA A 163 -0.35 -20.26 13.63
C ALA A 163 -1.09 -19.18 14.44
N SER A 164 -1.19 -17.96 13.91
CA SER A 164 -1.79 -16.82 14.62
C SER A 164 -3.32 -16.86 14.64
N ALA A 165 -3.93 -17.55 13.67
CA ALA A 165 -5.39 -17.71 13.60
C ALA A 165 -5.94 -18.68 14.66
N ARG A 166 -5.11 -19.61 15.16
CA ARG A 166 -5.50 -20.59 16.19
C ARG A 166 -5.40 -20.02 17.60
N ALA A 167 -4.43 -19.15 17.86
CA ALA A 167 -4.20 -18.58 19.19
C ALA A 167 -5.26 -17.55 19.63
N VAL A 168 -6.00 -16.94 18.69
CA VAL A 168 -7.08 -15.98 19.02
C VAL A 168 -8.41 -16.69 19.34
N ALA A 169 -8.56 -17.95 18.93
CA ALA A 169 -9.79 -18.71 19.11
C ALA A 169 -9.94 -19.37 20.50
N GLU A 170 -8.87 -19.40 21.32
CA GLU A 170 -8.83 -20.19 22.55
C GLU A 170 -8.63 -19.37 23.84
N GLN A 171 -8.77 -18.04 23.79
CA GLN A 171 -8.83 -17.26 25.04
C GLN A 171 -10.26 -17.22 25.59
N PRO A 172 -10.51 -17.63 26.85
CA PRO A 172 -11.82 -17.48 27.47
C PRO A 172 -12.11 -16.00 27.69
N ILE A 173 -13.25 -15.52 27.18
CA ILE A 173 -13.72 -14.15 27.39
C ILE A 173 -14.57 -14.14 28.66
N GLU A 174 -14.17 -13.36 29.66
CA GLU A 174 -15.00 -13.04 30.81
C GLU A 174 -16.19 -12.17 30.38
N ASP A 175 -17.40 -12.60 30.74
CA ASP A 175 -18.66 -11.88 30.50
C ASP A 175 -18.71 -10.60 31.34
N GLY A 176 -18.39 -9.47 30.70
CA GLY A 176 -18.62 -8.12 31.22
C GLY A 176 -19.88 -7.50 30.62
N ALA A 177 -20.89 -7.28 31.45
CA ALA A 177 -22.17 -6.68 31.13
C ALA A 177 -22.07 -5.33 30.38
N GLY A 178 -22.48 -5.33 29.12
CA GLY A 178 -22.70 -4.15 28.29
C GLY A 178 -23.54 -4.54 27.08
N GLY A 179 -24.57 -3.76 26.73
CA GLY A 179 -25.44 -4.05 25.59
C GLY A 179 -24.66 -4.21 24.26
N PRO A 180 -25.30 -4.74 23.20
CA PRO A 180 -24.61 -4.99 21.93
C PRO A 180 -23.92 -3.72 21.42
N THR A 181 -22.60 -3.77 21.28
CA THR A 181 -21.82 -2.62 20.83
C THR A 181 -22.15 -2.35 19.37
N THR A 182 -22.69 -1.17 19.06
CA THR A 182 -22.95 -0.75 17.67
C THR A 182 -21.80 0.07 17.12
N VAL A 183 -21.75 0.23 15.81
CA VAL A 183 -20.84 1.12 15.08
C VAL A 183 -20.92 2.55 15.62
N VAL A 184 -22.13 3.03 15.94
CA VAL A 184 -22.35 4.38 16.46
C VAL A 184 -21.82 4.49 17.89
N ALA A 185 -22.13 3.52 18.75
CA ALA A 185 -21.65 3.49 20.14
C ALA A 185 -20.11 3.45 20.19
N LEU A 186 -19.49 2.60 19.37
CA LEU A 186 -18.03 2.48 19.30
C LEU A 186 -17.37 3.74 18.72
N SER A 187 -18.02 4.41 17.76
CA SER A 187 -17.53 5.70 17.24
C SER A 187 -17.53 6.78 18.33
N GLY A 188 -18.60 6.85 19.13
CA GLY A 188 -18.71 7.77 20.27
C GLY A 188 -17.66 7.49 21.34
N GLU A 189 -17.43 6.22 21.69
CA GLU A 189 -16.38 5.81 22.63
C GLU A 189 -14.98 6.25 22.19
N LEU A 190 -14.71 6.19 20.89
CA LEU A 190 -13.45 6.62 20.29
C LEU A 190 -13.34 8.14 20.11
N GLY A 191 -14.31 8.91 20.60
CA GLY A 191 -14.32 10.38 20.51
C GLY A 191 -14.51 10.89 19.09
N ARG A 192 -15.20 10.14 18.21
CA ARG A 192 -15.38 10.48 16.80
C ARG A 192 -16.81 10.82 16.44
N ASP A 193 -16.98 12.02 15.89
CA ASP A 193 -18.26 12.52 15.38
C ASP A 193 -18.37 12.37 13.85
N ASP A 194 -18.16 11.16 13.34
CA ASP A 194 -18.26 10.86 11.90
C ASP A 194 -19.42 9.92 11.54
N GLY A 195 -20.34 9.68 12.48
CA GLY A 195 -21.45 8.75 12.33
C GLY A 195 -21.00 7.29 12.10
N GLY A 196 -19.80 6.93 12.59
CA GLY A 196 -19.19 5.62 12.45
C GLY A 196 -18.59 5.34 11.07
N LYS A 197 -18.32 6.37 10.26
CA LYS A 197 -17.70 6.22 8.93
C LYS A 197 -16.32 5.59 9.03
N ALA A 198 -15.49 6.04 9.97
CA ALA A 198 -14.16 5.48 10.16
C ALA A 198 -14.24 4.04 10.68
N VAL A 199 -15.14 3.75 11.63
CA VAL A 199 -15.38 2.39 12.14
C VAL A 199 -15.74 1.45 10.99
N ARG A 200 -16.72 1.79 10.13
CA ARG A 200 -17.10 0.96 8.97
C ARG A 200 -15.97 0.82 7.95
N ARG A 201 -15.18 1.88 7.72
CA ARG A 201 -14.01 1.83 6.82
C ARG A 201 -12.97 0.86 7.35
N THR A 202 -12.65 0.94 8.64
CA THR A 202 -11.71 0.06 9.32
C THR A 202 -12.23 -1.39 9.28
N LEU A 203 -13.50 -1.63 9.59
CA LEU A 203 -14.09 -2.97 9.51
C LEU A 203 -14.01 -3.58 8.11
N ARG A 204 -14.32 -2.82 7.06
CA ARG A 204 -14.17 -3.29 5.66
C ARG A 204 -12.74 -3.64 5.28
N GLN A 205 -11.75 -3.04 5.95
CA GLN A 205 -10.34 -3.37 5.72
C GLN A 205 -9.93 -4.65 6.47
N GLY A 206 -10.51 -4.92 7.64
CA GLY A 206 -10.20 -6.10 8.45
C GLY A 206 -11.01 -7.34 8.10
N PHE A 207 -12.22 -7.16 7.57
CA PHE A 207 -13.19 -8.21 7.30
C PHE A 207 -13.73 -8.05 5.87
N PRO A 208 -12.89 -8.33 4.84
CA PRO A 208 -13.25 -8.09 3.44
C PRO A 208 -14.38 -9.00 2.93
N ASP A 209 -14.59 -10.15 3.57
CA ASP A 209 -15.63 -11.12 3.24
C ASP A 209 -17.01 -10.74 3.78
N HIS A 210 -17.11 -9.66 4.57
CA HIS A 210 -18.39 -9.14 5.02
C HIS A 210 -19.24 -8.71 3.82
N VAL A 211 -20.47 -9.24 3.76
CA VAL A 211 -21.38 -9.02 2.64
C VAL A 211 -21.62 -7.52 2.46
N ARG A 212 -21.47 -7.03 1.22
CA ARG A 212 -21.72 -5.62 0.93
C ARG A 212 -23.20 -5.31 1.16
N HIS A 213 -23.48 -4.12 1.68
CA HIS A 213 -24.82 -3.62 1.98
C HIS A 213 -25.56 -4.30 3.15
N THR A 214 -24.91 -5.21 3.89
CA THR A 214 -25.44 -5.68 5.17
C THR A 214 -24.94 -4.81 6.33
N SER A 215 -25.74 -4.75 7.40
CA SER A 215 -25.38 -4.05 8.62
C SER A 215 -24.14 -4.69 9.26
N TRP A 216 -23.32 -3.86 9.89
CA TRP A 216 -22.26 -4.32 10.80
C TRP A 216 -22.77 -4.47 12.23
N ASP A 217 -23.96 -3.95 12.52
CA ASP A 217 -24.55 -3.97 13.85
C ASP A 217 -25.35 -5.26 14.07
N PRO A 218 -25.23 -5.91 15.24
CA PRO A 218 -24.30 -5.57 16.33
C PRO A 218 -22.86 -5.99 16.03
N LEU A 219 -21.87 -5.24 16.55
CA LEU A 219 -20.46 -5.59 16.41
C LEU A 219 -20.13 -6.78 17.31
N THR A 220 -19.42 -7.76 16.76
CA THR A 220 -18.85 -8.86 17.54
C THR A 220 -17.67 -8.35 18.38
N PRO A 221 -17.27 -9.05 19.47
CA PRO A 221 -16.08 -8.71 20.23
C PRO A 221 -14.82 -8.57 19.35
N ALA A 222 -14.68 -9.43 18.34
CA ALA A 222 -13.59 -9.37 17.36
C ALA A 222 -13.62 -8.08 16.53
N HIS A 223 -14.80 -7.62 16.09
CA HIS A 223 -14.95 -6.33 15.40
C HIS A 223 -14.53 -5.16 16.29
N VAL A 224 -14.97 -5.16 17.55
CA VAL A 224 -14.67 -4.09 18.52
C VAL A 224 -13.17 -4.04 18.81
N ALA A 225 -12.55 -5.17 19.13
CA ALA A 225 -11.11 -5.26 19.40
C ALA A 225 -10.28 -4.79 18.19
N TYR A 226 -10.65 -5.24 16.97
CA TYR A 226 -9.99 -4.83 15.74
C TYR A 226 -10.06 -3.32 15.53
N VAL A 227 -11.25 -2.72 15.70
CA VAL A 227 -11.45 -1.29 15.53
C VAL A 227 -10.70 -0.47 16.59
N ARG A 228 -10.75 -0.86 17.86
CA ARG A 228 -10.01 -0.18 18.95
C ARG A 228 -8.50 -0.21 18.71
N SER A 229 -7.95 -1.34 18.27
CA SER A 229 -6.51 -1.46 17.96
C SER A 229 -6.04 -0.51 16.84
N ARG A 230 -6.97 -0.08 15.96
CA ARG A 230 -6.68 0.74 14.78
C ARG A 230 -6.98 2.21 14.97
N LEU A 231 -8.02 2.52 15.74
CA LEU A 231 -8.56 3.86 15.87
C LEU A 231 -8.39 4.45 17.27
N GLY A 232 -8.10 3.63 18.28
CA GLY A 232 -7.92 4.06 19.68
C GLY A 232 -6.62 4.82 19.97
N GLY A 233 -5.75 4.98 18.98
CA GLY A 233 -4.44 5.64 19.12
C GLY A 233 -4.42 7.17 18.96
N SER A 234 -5.56 7.85 18.78
CA SER A 234 -5.61 9.31 18.70
C SER A 234 -6.28 9.91 19.92
N ARG A 235 -5.51 10.15 20.98
CA ARG A 235 -5.74 11.27 21.90
C ARG A 235 -4.50 12.15 21.87
N TYR A 236 -4.56 13.18 21.02
CA TYR A 236 -3.81 14.42 21.15
C TYR A 236 -4.82 15.55 20.94
#